data_AF-A0A561WEC4-F1
#
_entry.id   AF-A0A561WEC4-F1
#
_cell.length_a   1.000
_cell.length_b   1.000
_cell.length_c   1.000
_cell.angle_alpha   90.00
_cell.angle_beta   90.00
_cell.angle_gamma   90.00
#
_symmetry.space_group_name_H-M   'P 1'
#
loop_
_entity.id
_entity.type
_entity.pdbx_description
1 polymer ?
#
loop_
_entity_poly.entity_id
_entity_poly.type
_entity_poly.pdbx_seq_one_letter_code
_entity_poly.pdbx_strand_id
1 'polypeptide(L)'
;MRAVCRDNEDPDNLERWLAEAYFYCATSACDDTVNGGGSWPVGSSAASRSTRSPTGRQGDRSHGTLSDVGMPAPVTAHDMTVALDYGQFTLSGTSEGDSDLSMLGREAQVGPHIASDDHTVLVLVPHQNNFDMALRVEVWAEPPPRDFGQWEEIFECALEVDGGELSYGSPTLGCRPCEVPDGRYGVRICGRGFVNRGWPGSATPGDVWRVQLWPTRRNLPDRRIRAWRPPEPGTGPVLPIAQARRPEQTGKAAPQPPGAGRR
;
A
#
# COMPACT_ATOMS: atom_id res chain seq x y z
N MET A 1 11.82 -10.68 -17.90
CA MET A 1 13.06 -10.20 -17.27
C MET A 1 13.02 -10.67 -15.82
N ARG A 2 13.92 -11.54 -15.34
CA ARG A 2 13.88 -12.09 -13.97
C ARG A 2 14.65 -11.16 -13.04
N ALA A 3 13.95 -10.46 -12.16
CA ALA A 3 14.59 -9.78 -11.03
C ALA A 3 15.22 -10.85 -10.13
N VAL A 4 16.52 -10.74 -9.90
CA VAL A 4 17.26 -11.65 -9.03
C VAL A 4 17.19 -11.07 -7.62
N CYS A 5 16.34 -11.64 -6.77
CA CYS A 5 16.34 -11.38 -5.34
C CYS A 5 17.68 -11.86 -4.76
N ARG A 6 18.53 -10.94 -4.28
CA ARG A 6 19.70 -11.27 -3.46
C ARG A 6 19.33 -11.00 -2.00
N ASP A 7 19.58 -12.00 -1.15
CA ASP A 7 19.53 -11.83 0.30
C ASP A 7 20.61 -10.81 0.71
N ASN A 8 20.20 -9.67 1.27
CA ASN A 8 21.10 -8.60 1.70
C ASN A 8 20.68 -8.14 3.11
N GLU A 9 21.49 -8.47 4.11
CA GLU A 9 21.28 -8.12 5.52
C GLU A 9 21.94 -6.78 5.91
N ASP A 10 22.41 -6.00 4.94
CA ASP A 10 23.09 -4.72 5.19
C ASP A 10 22.10 -3.54 5.09
N PRO A 11 21.76 -2.87 6.21
CA PRO A 11 20.83 -1.74 6.23
C PRO A 11 21.32 -0.53 5.41
N ASP A 12 22.64 -0.34 5.24
CA ASP A 12 23.20 0.75 4.43
C ASP A 12 23.04 0.49 2.92
N ASN A 13 22.77 -0.77 2.54
CA ASN A 13 22.56 -1.16 1.16
C ASN A 13 21.12 -0.90 0.69
N LEU A 14 20.16 -0.80 1.61
CA LEU A 14 18.76 -0.52 1.28
C LEU A 14 18.57 0.92 0.75
N GLU A 15 19.23 1.90 1.34
CA GLU A 15 19.18 3.29 0.84
C GLU A 15 19.81 3.42 -0.54
N ARG A 16 20.89 2.69 -0.79
CA ARG A 16 21.52 2.61 -2.12
C ARG A 16 20.63 1.89 -3.13
N TRP A 17 19.93 0.84 -2.72
CA TRP A 17 19.00 0.10 -3.58
C TRP A 17 17.75 0.91 -3.91
N LEU A 18 17.18 1.64 -2.95
CA LEU A 18 16.09 2.58 -3.19
C LEU A 18 16.54 3.61 -4.22
N ALA A 19 17.71 4.24 -4.03
CA ALA A 19 18.26 5.20 -4.99
C ALA A 19 18.44 4.63 -6.42
N GLU A 20 18.84 3.37 -6.57
CA GLU A 20 19.01 2.72 -7.89
C GLU A 20 17.66 2.26 -8.51
N ALA A 21 16.70 1.78 -7.73
CA ALA A 21 15.37 1.40 -8.20
C ALA A 21 14.54 2.62 -8.66
N TYR A 22 14.72 3.77 -8.01
CA TYR A 22 14.07 5.03 -8.36
C TYR A 22 14.38 5.50 -9.78
N PHE A 23 15.62 5.31 -10.26
CA PHE A 23 16.06 5.84 -11.56
C PHE A 23 15.41 5.13 -12.77
N TYR A 24 14.79 3.96 -12.57
CA TYR A 24 14.27 3.15 -13.68
C TYR A 24 12.76 3.31 -13.94
N CYS A 25 11.98 3.78 -12.96
CA CYS A 25 10.51 3.84 -13.08
C CYS A 25 9.94 5.18 -13.55
N ALA A 26 10.70 6.29 -13.45
CA ALA A 26 10.20 7.63 -13.76
C ALA A 26 9.93 7.92 -15.26
N THR A 27 10.07 6.93 -16.16
CA THR A 27 9.95 7.17 -17.62
C THR A 27 8.89 6.33 -18.34
N SER A 28 8.09 5.50 -17.65
CA SER A 28 7.25 4.50 -18.35
C SER A 28 5.81 4.27 -17.83
N ALA A 29 5.32 4.94 -16.78
CA ALA A 29 4.21 4.37 -16.00
C ALA A 29 2.79 4.94 -16.22
N CYS A 30 2.56 6.01 -16.99
CA CYS A 30 1.23 6.64 -17.00
C CYS A 30 0.52 6.74 -18.36
N ASP A 31 1.13 6.29 -19.46
CA ASP A 31 0.60 6.56 -20.82
C ASP A 31 -0.03 5.34 -21.54
N ASP A 32 -0.38 4.27 -20.81
CA ASP A 32 -1.08 3.13 -21.41
C ASP A 32 -2.60 3.28 -21.28
N THR A 33 -3.16 3.99 -22.25
CA THR A 33 -4.58 3.91 -22.59
C THR A 33 -4.95 2.47 -22.99
N VAL A 34 -5.80 1.85 -22.18
CA VAL A 34 -6.86 0.89 -22.57
C VAL A 34 -6.44 -0.22 -23.56
N ASN A 35 -6.05 -1.39 -23.06
CA ASN A 35 -6.54 -2.74 -23.43
C ASN A 35 -5.52 -3.83 -23.07
N GLY A 36 -5.73 -4.49 -21.93
CA GLY A 36 -4.92 -5.66 -21.58
C GLY A 36 -5.41 -6.31 -20.29
N GLY A 37 -6.49 -7.09 -20.40
CA GLY A 37 -7.03 -7.88 -19.29
C GLY A 37 -6.05 -8.95 -18.81
N GLY A 38 -5.10 -8.56 -17.97
CA GLY A 38 -4.36 -9.46 -17.11
C GLY A 38 -5.24 -9.87 -15.94
N SER A 39 -6.03 -10.93 -16.14
CA SER A 39 -6.82 -11.53 -15.06
C SER A 39 -5.88 -12.18 -14.04
N TRP A 40 -5.77 -11.55 -12.88
CA TRP A 40 -5.18 -12.19 -11.70
C TRP A 40 -6.25 -13.10 -11.07
N PRO A 41 -5.89 -14.32 -10.63
CA PRO A 41 -6.87 -15.28 -10.11
C PRO A 41 -7.39 -14.82 -8.74
N VAL A 42 -8.62 -14.34 -8.71
CA VAL A 42 -9.36 -14.03 -7.46
C VAL A 42 -9.96 -15.34 -6.94
N GLY A 43 -9.46 -15.85 -5.83
CA GLY A 43 -10.05 -16.97 -5.11
C GLY A 43 -11.39 -16.57 -4.50
N SER A 44 -12.50 -16.96 -5.14
CA SER A 44 -13.85 -16.72 -4.62
C SER A 44 -14.17 -17.69 -3.47
N SER A 45 -14.41 -17.17 -2.27
CA SER A 45 -15.04 -17.91 -1.18
C SER A 45 -16.51 -17.49 -1.07
N ALA A 46 -17.41 -18.45 -1.28
CA ALA A 46 -18.86 -18.29 -1.22
C ALA A 46 -19.44 -18.96 0.04
N ALA A 47 -20.71 -18.61 0.32
CA ALA A 47 -21.65 -19.14 1.33
C ALA A 47 -21.71 -18.33 2.65
N SER A 48 -22.85 -17.93 3.22
CA SER A 48 -24.26 -18.27 2.96
C SER A 48 -25.21 -17.25 3.60
N ARG A 49 -26.37 -17.03 2.95
CA ARG A 49 -27.54 -16.36 3.55
C ARG A 49 -28.24 -17.30 4.52
N SER A 50 -28.75 -16.77 5.64
CA SER A 50 -29.82 -17.40 6.40
C SER A 50 -30.83 -16.35 6.84
N THR A 51 -32.04 -16.46 6.31
CA THR A 51 -33.25 -15.75 6.72
C THR A 51 -33.89 -16.45 7.92
N ARG A 52 -34.33 -15.69 8.93
CA ARG A 52 -35.56 -15.94 9.72
C ARG A 52 -35.88 -14.76 10.64
N SER A 53 -37.07 -14.19 10.49
CA SER A 53 -37.82 -13.53 11.57
C SER A 53 -38.71 -14.59 12.24
N PRO A 54 -39.12 -14.43 13.52
CA PRO A 54 -40.40 -13.75 13.77
C PRO A 54 -40.52 -12.94 15.08
N THR A 55 -41.59 -12.14 15.07
CA THR A 55 -42.29 -11.34 16.08
C THR A 55 -42.27 -11.79 17.54
N GLY A 56 -42.00 -10.84 18.44
CA GLY A 56 -42.30 -10.91 19.88
C GLY A 56 -42.55 -9.51 20.44
N ARG A 57 -43.71 -9.31 21.05
CA ARG A 57 -44.29 -8.05 21.54
C ARG A 57 -43.97 -7.86 23.03
N GLN A 58 -43.82 -6.60 23.43
CA GLN A 58 -44.23 -6.04 24.73
C GLN A 58 -43.20 -5.95 25.88
N GLY A 59 -43.01 -4.73 26.40
CA GLY A 59 -42.29 -4.48 27.65
C GLY A 59 -41.78 -3.05 27.78
N ASP A 60 -42.70 -2.09 27.92
CA ASP A 60 -42.45 -0.67 28.17
C ASP A 60 -41.73 -0.45 29.52
N ARG A 61 -40.48 0.00 29.46
CA ARG A 61 -39.76 0.68 30.55
C ARG A 61 -38.85 1.73 29.92
N SER A 62 -39.35 2.95 29.86
CA SER A 62 -38.59 4.16 29.53
C SER A 62 -37.55 4.45 30.60
N HIS A 63 -36.42 3.76 30.54
CA HIS A 63 -35.13 4.27 30.98
C HIS A 63 -34.59 5.14 29.85
N GLY A 64 -34.25 6.39 30.15
CA GLY A 64 -33.72 7.34 29.17
C GLY A 64 -32.59 6.72 28.37
N THR A 65 -32.86 6.46 27.09
CA THR A 65 -31.89 6.03 26.09
C THR A 65 -30.83 7.11 26.06
N LEU A 66 -29.67 6.84 26.64
CA LEU A 66 -28.45 7.57 26.30
C LEU A 66 -28.38 7.50 24.78
N SER A 67 -28.61 8.65 24.13
CA SER A 67 -28.55 8.77 22.69
C SER A 67 -27.32 8.03 22.21
N ASP A 68 -27.53 7.04 21.36
CA ASP A 68 -26.48 6.43 20.56
C ASP A 68 -25.83 7.59 19.79
N VAL A 69 -24.77 8.15 20.35
CA VAL A 69 -23.99 9.19 19.70
C VAL A 69 -23.26 8.45 18.60
N GLY A 70 -23.93 8.33 17.45
CA GLY A 70 -23.44 7.60 16.30
C GLY A 70 -22.00 8.04 16.04
N MET A 71 -21.08 7.09 16.16
CA MET A 71 -19.68 7.35 15.86
C MET A 71 -19.62 7.93 14.44
N PRO A 72 -18.85 9.02 14.24
CA PRO A 72 -18.75 9.61 12.92
C PRO A 72 -18.22 8.53 11.95
N ALA A 73 -18.84 8.46 10.78
CA ALA A 73 -18.54 7.48 9.75
C ALA A 73 -18.11 8.18 8.46
N PRO A 74 -17.33 7.53 7.59
CA PRO A 74 -16.99 8.09 6.30
C PRO A 74 -18.25 8.27 5.45
N VAL A 75 -18.26 9.32 4.61
CA VAL A 75 -19.30 9.59 3.62
C VAL A 75 -19.26 8.54 2.51
N THR A 76 -18.06 8.20 2.04
CA THR A 76 -17.81 7.12 1.10
C THR A 76 -16.59 6.31 1.52
N ALA A 77 -16.55 5.04 1.13
CA ALA A 77 -15.39 4.20 1.31
C ALA A 77 -15.23 3.20 0.16
N HIS A 78 -13.98 2.98 -0.23
CA HIS A 78 -13.58 2.07 -1.29
C HIS A 78 -12.59 1.06 -0.71
N ASP A 79 -12.94 -0.22 -0.76
CA ASP A 79 -12.03 -1.31 -0.42
C ASP A 79 -11.44 -1.86 -1.72
N MET A 80 -10.12 -1.97 -1.77
CA MET A 80 -9.39 -2.45 -2.94
C MET A 80 -8.22 -3.35 -2.53
N THR A 81 -7.88 -4.26 -3.43
CA THR A 81 -6.64 -5.03 -3.38
C THR A 81 -5.67 -4.40 -4.37
N VAL A 82 -4.52 -3.98 -3.88
CA VAL A 82 -3.47 -3.34 -4.66
C VAL A 82 -2.16 -4.09 -4.52
N ALA A 83 -1.22 -3.77 -5.40
CA ALA A 83 0.12 -4.33 -5.36
C ALA A 83 1.12 -3.20 -5.11
N LEU A 84 2.12 -3.50 -4.29
CA LEU A 84 3.22 -2.65 -3.90
C LEU A 84 4.53 -3.29 -4.38
N ASP A 85 5.35 -2.51 -5.05
CA ASP A 85 6.74 -2.87 -5.38
C ASP A 85 7.70 -1.75 -4.96
N TYR A 86 8.97 -2.12 -4.79
CA TYR A 86 10.07 -1.21 -4.43
C TYR A 86 9.85 -0.36 -3.18
N GLY A 87 8.99 -0.80 -2.27
CA GLY A 87 8.73 -0.18 -0.98
C GLY A 87 8.15 1.23 -1.09
N GLN A 88 7.40 1.50 -2.16
CA GLN A 88 6.76 2.78 -2.33
C GLN A 88 5.44 2.69 -3.09
N PHE A 89 4.56 3.63 -2.80
CA PHE A 89 3.36 3.86 -3.59
C PHE A 89 3.08 5.37 -3.70
N THR A 90 2.25 5.71 -4.68
CA THR A 90 1.76 7.06 -4.89
C THR A 90 0.24 7.13 -4.79
N LEU A 91 -0.26 8.30 -4.41
CA LEU A 91 -1.64 8.71 -4.57
C LEU A 91 -1.65 9.94 -5.48
N SER A 92 -2.36 9.90 -6.60
CA SER A 92 -2.49 11.03 -7.51
C SER A 92 -3.94 11.46 -7.61
N GLY A 93 -4.20 12.75 -7.39
CA GLY A 93 -5.51 13.36 -7.52
C GLY A 93 -5.77 13.96 -8.90
N THR A 94 -4.92 13.70 -9.89
CA THR A 94 -5.16 14.13 -11.28
C THR A 94 -4.72 13.05 -12.25
N SER A 95 -5.39 12.96 -13.39
CA SER A 95 -4.99 12.07 -14.48
C SER A 95 -3.90 12.68 -15.37
N GLU A 96 -3.70 14.01 -15.29
CA GLU A 96 -2.82 14.78 -16.18
C GLU A 96 -1.48 15.19 -15.53
N GLY A 97 -1.12 14.55 -14.40
CA GLY A 97 -0.02 14.98 -13.56
C GLY A 97 1.37 14.57 -14.08
N ASP A 98 2.18 15.56 -14.46
CA ASP A 98 3.61 15.45 -14.80
C ASP A 98 4.50 15.49 -13.54
N SER A 99 4.01 14.96 -12.40
CA SER A 99 4.72 14.99 -11.12
C SER A 99 6.11 14.37 -11.27
N ASP A 100 7.14 15.10 -10.84
CA ASP A 100 8.51 14.59 -10.83
C ASP A 100 8.67 13.60 -9.66
N LEU A 101 8.28 12.35 -9.91
CA LEU A 101 8.38 11.26 -8.94
C LEU A 101 9.81 11.01 -8.48
N SER A 102 10.82 11.40 -9.26
CA SER A 102 12.23 11.28 -8.88
C SER A 102 12.56 12.29 -7.78
N MET A 103 12.08 13.53 -7.93
CA MET A 103 12.23 14.57 -6.92
C MET A 103 11.44 14.24 -5.65
N LEU A 104 10.16 13.87 -5.75
CA LEU A 104 9.35 13.44 -4.59
C LEU A 104 10.00 12.26 -3.88
N GLY A 105 10.54 11.31 -4.64
CA GLY A 105 11.28 10.17 -4.11
C GLY A 105 12.47 10.58 -3.27
N ARG A 106 13.30 11.47 -3.79
CA ARG A 106 14.47 11.99 -3.09
C ARG A 106 14.06 12.75 -1.83
N GLU A 107 13.01 13.56 -1.89
CA GLU A 107 12.49 14.30 -0.74
C GLU A 107 11.96 13.37 0.35
N ALA A 108 11.22 12.32 -0.02
CA ALA A 108 10.74 11.32 0.92
C ALA A 108 11.90 10.55 1.58
N GLN A 109 12.96 10.24 0.83
CA GLN A 109 14.15 9.54 1.33
C GLN A 109 14.92 10.36 2.36
N VAL A 110 15.17 11.65 2.09
CA VAL A 110 15.91 12.51 3.04
C VAL A 110 15.02 13.05 4.16
N GLY A 111 13.70 12.98 3.98
CA GLY A 111 12.68 13.56 4.83
C GLY A 111 11.91 12.53 5.65
N PRO A 112 10.59 12.75 5.86
CA PRO A 112 9.79 11.94 6.77
C PRO A 112 9.27 10.64 6.14
N HIS A 113 9.84 10.14 5.04
CA HIS A 113 9.33 8.98 4.27
C HIS A 113 7.98 9.24 3.57
N ILE A 114 7.62 10.50 3.44
CA ILE A 114 6.51 11.00 2.63
C ILE A 114 6.96 12.31 1.99
N ALA A 115 6.56 12.53 0.74
CA ALA A 115 6.69 13.80 0.05
C ALA A 115 5.47 14.00 -0.84
N SER A 116 5.01 15.23 -0.98
CA SER A 116 3.89 15.56 -1.86
C SER A 116 4.17 16.81 -2.68
N ASP A 117 3.61 16.82 -3.88
CA ASP A 117 3.18 18.05 -4.52
C ASP A 117 1.66 18.21 -4.31
N ASP A 118 1.07 19.31 -4.78
CA ASP A 118 -0.37 19.55 -4.56
C ASP A 118 -1.25 18.44 -5.16
N HIS A 119 -0.79 17.64 -6.13
CA HIS A 119 -1.60 16.64 -6.84
C HIS A 119 -1.12 15.19 -6.69
N THR A 120 0.08 14.95 -6.17
CA THR A 120 0.67 13.64 -6.00
C THR A 120 1.36 13.52 -4.66
N VAL A 121 1.05 12.45 -3.93
CA VAL A 121 1.74 12.06 -2.71
C VAL A 121 2.54 10.80 -2.99
N LEU A 122 3.79 10.77 -2.59
CA LEU A 122 4.63 9.58 -2.56
C LEU A 122 4.88 9.14 -1.11
N VAL A 123 4.73 7.84 -0.85
CA VAL A 123 4.98 7.24 0.48
C VAL A 123 6.01 6.13 0.37
N LEU A 124 7.05 6.18 1.22
CA LEU A 124 7.97 5.07 1.42
C LEU A 124 7.48 4.19 2.57
N VAL A 125 7.43 2.88 2.34
CA VAL A 125 6.87 1.91 3.28
C VAL A 125 7.93 0.94 3.81
N PRO A 126 7.70 0.26 4.96
CA PRO A 126 8.68 -0.66 5.53
C PRO A 126 9.02 -1.89 4.66
N HIS A 127 8.04 -2.47 3.97
CA HIS A 127 8.22 -3.65 3.11
C HIS A 127 8.55 -3.27 1.68
N GLN A 128 9.42 -4.06 1.04
CA GLN A 128 9.79 -3.83 -0.35
C GLN A 128 8.65 -4.23 -1.31
N ASN A 129 7.99 -5.37 -1.06
CA ASN A 129 6.99 -5.91 -1.97
C ASN A 129 5.79 -6.45 -1.19
N ASN A 130 4.58 -6.13 -1.68
CA ASN A 130 3.33 -6.71 -1.22
C ASN A 130 2.32 -6.70 -2.39
N PHE A 131 2.16 -7.83 -3.06
CA PHE A 131 1.34 -7.94 -4.27
C PHE A 131 -0.14 -8.30 -4.02
N ASP A 132 -0.54 -8.41 -2.75
CA ASP A 132 -1.92 -8.65 -2.32
C ASP A 132 -2.23 -7.78 -1.08
N MET A 133 -2.05 -6.47 -1.25
CA MET A 133 -2.14 -5.49 -0.18
C MET A 133 -3.57 -4.94 -0.09
N ALA A 134 -4.20 -5.08 1.07
CA ALA A 134 -5.51 -4.49 1.31
C ALA A 134 -5.37 -2.98 1.54
N LEU A 135 -6.08 -2.19 0.75
CA LEU A 135 -6.14 -0.74 0.86
C LEU A 135 -7.59 -0.29 0.96
N ARG A 136 -7.90 0.52 1.98
CA ARG A 136 -9.19 1.19 2.13
C ARG A 136 -9.04 2.69 1.98
N VAL A 137 -9.77 3.29 1.06
CA VAL A 137 -9.85 4.75 0.88
C VAL A 137 -11.17 5.25 1.47
N GLU A 138 -11.13 6.25 2.33
CA GLU A 138 -12.29 6.81 3.03
C GLU A 138 -12.38 8.32 2.80
N VAL A 139 -13.54 8.82 2.37
CA VAL A 139 -13.82 10.25 2.30
C VAL A 139 -14.72 10.64 3.45
N TRP A 140 -14.29 11.63 4.23
CA TRP A 140 -14.99 12.12 5.42
C TRP A 140 -15.49 13.54 5.22
N ALA A 141 -16.63 13.88 5.83
CA ALA A 141 -17.16 15.24 5.80
C ALA A 141 -16.33 16.22 6.66
N GLU A 142 -15.64 15.69 7.66
CA GLU A 142 -14.82 16.41 8.65
C GLU A 142 -13.57 15.59 8.98
N PRO A 143 -12.56 16.14 9.66
CA PRO A 143 -11.38 15.38 10.07
C PRO A 143 -11.74 14.07 10.81
N PRO A 144 -11.23 12.91 10.36
CA PRO A 144 -11.58 11.61 10.93
C PRO A 144 -11.06 11.45 12.37
N PRO A 145 -11.70 10.61 13.20
CA PRO A 145 -11.23 10.29 14.55
C PRO A 145 -9.75 9.90 14.59
N ARG A 146 -9.07 10.26 15.68
CA ARG A 146 -7.65 9.92 15.88
C ARG A 146 -7.50 8.57 16.56
N ASP A 147 -7.64 7.50 15.79
CA ASP A 147 -7.46 6.11 16.23
C ASP A 147 -6.01 5.62 16.11
N PHE A 148 -5.03 6.51 16.32
CA PHE A 148 -3.59 6.26 16.06
C PHE A 148 -3.02 5.03 16.79
N GLY A 149 -3.64 4.61 17.89
CA GLY A 149 -3.27 3.41 18.62
C GLY A 149 -3.43 2.12 17.81
N GLN A 150 -4.25 2.12 16.76
CA GLN A 150 -4.55 0.94 15.92
C GLN A 150 -3.60 0.77 14.73
N TRP A 151 -2.67 1.70 14.54
CA TRP A 151 -1.82 1.81 13.36
C TRP A 151 -0.36 1.91 13.77
N GLU A 152 0.51 1.30 12.98
CA GLU A 152 1.95 1.23 13.26
C GLU A 152 2.70 2.33 12.53
N GLU A 153 2.22 2.69 11.34
CA GLU A 153 2.75 3.72 10.46
C GLU A 153 1.65 4.74 10.17
N ILE A 154 1.94 6.03 10.31
CA ILE A 154 0.96 7.10 10.07
C ILE A 154 1.64 8.31 9.44
N PHE A 155 1.13 8.74 8.29
CA PHE A 155 1.53 9.97 7.61
C PHE A 155 0.35 10.93 7.48
N GLU A 156 0.64 12.22 7.39
CA GLU A 156 -0.34 13.24 6.99
C GLU A 156 0.29 14.21 5.98
N CYS A 157 -0.52 14.67 5.03
CA CYS A 157 -0.17 15.66 4.00
C CYS A 157 -1.44 16.35 3.48
N ALA A 158 -1.32 17.20 2.47
CA ALA A 158 -2.44 17.73 1.69
C ALA A 158 -2.41 17.15 0.26
N LEU A 159 -3.58 17.07 -0.37
CA LEU A 159 -3.73 16.59 -1.75
C LEU A 159 -4.94 17.26 -2.41
N GLU A 160 -4.79 17.67 -3.64
CA GLU A 160 -5.84 18.18 -4.52
C GLU A 160 -6.27 17.10 -5.49
N VAL A 161 -7.59 16.87 -5.52
CA VAL A 161 -8.26 15.95 -6.44
C VAL A 161 -9.02 16.78 -7.48
N ASP A 162 -8.80 16.48 -8.75
CA ASP A 162 -9.43 17.08 -9.93
C ASP A 162 -9.84 15.96 -10.90
N GLY A 163 -11.01 16.08 -11.51
CA GLY A 163 -11.59 15.06 -12.39
C GLY A 163 -12.35 13.93 -11.67
N GLY A 164 -12.59 14.05 -10.36
CA GLY A 164 -13.45 13.16 -9.58
C GLY A 164 -12.82 11.81 -9.23
N GLU A 165 -11.51 11.68 -9.35
CA GLU A 165 -10.79 10.41 -9.22
C GLU A 165 -9.49 10.55 -8.41
N LEU A 166 -9.27 9.62 -7.49
CA LEU A 166 -7.99 9.40 -6.83
C LEU A 166 -7.38 8.10 -7.37
N SER A 167 -6.13 8.15 -7.80
CA SER A 167 -5.42 7.00 -8.36
C SER A 167 -4.32 6.52 -7.41
N TYR A 168 -4.34 5.23 -7.06
CA TYR A 168 -3.22 4.55 -6.42
C TYR A 168 -2.24 4.06 -7.48
N GLY A 169 -0.93 4.31 -7.29
CA GLY A 169 0.14 3.80 -8.14
C GLY A 169 1.26 3.14 -7.34
N SER A 170 1.99 2.22 -7.94
CA SER A 170 3.25 1.69 -7.40
C SER A 170 4.18 1.34 -8.56
N PRO A 171 5.51 1.47 -8.42
CA PRO A 171 6.43 1.27 -9.53
C PRO A 171 6.28 -0.11 -10.19
N THR A 172 6.43 -0.15 -11.51
CA THR A 172 6.27 -1.37 -12.36
C THR A 172 4.87 -2.03 -12.34
N LEU A 173 3.91 -1.40 -11.66
CA LEU A 173 2.55 -1.89 -11.50
C LEU A 173 1.56 -0.89 -12.09
N GLY A 174 0.38 -1.37 -12.48
CA GLY A 174 -0.67 -0.51 -13.01
C GLY A 174 -1.33 0.33 -11.93
N CYS A 175 -1.95 1.42 -12.34
CA CYS A 175 -2.72 2.31 -11.47
C CYS A 175 -4.09 1.70 -11.10
N ARG A 176 -4.61 2.09 -9.93
CA ARG A 176 -5.92 1.67 -9.42
C ARG A 176 -6.73 2.90 -8.99
N PRO A 177 -7.71 3.33 -9.81
CA PRO A 177 -8.52 4.49 -9.49
C PRO A 177 -9.65 4.17 -8.50
N CYS A 178 -10.09 5.18 -7.76
CA CYS A 178 -11.38 5.22 -7.08
C CYS A 178 -12.00 6.62 -7.13
N GLU A 179 -13.33 6.66 -7.07
CA GLU A 179 -14.07 7.92 -7.11
C GLU A 179 -13.84 8.74 -5.84
N VAL A 180 -13.34 9.96 -5.99
CA VAL A 180 -13.19 10.94 -4.91
C VAL A 180 -13.62 12.30 -5.49
N PRO A 181 -14.60 12.99 -4.91
CA PRO A 181 -15.04 14.27 -5.44
C PRO A 181 -13.89 15.28 -5.57
N ASP A 182 -14.04 16.23 -6.50
CA ASP A 182 -13.07 17.30 -6.66
C ASP A 182 -12.92 18.12 -5.39
N GLY A 183 -11.68 18.52 -5.10
CA GLY A 183 -11.39 19.45 -4.03
C GLY A 183 -10.04 19.23 -3.38
N ARG A 184 -9.81 20.03 -2.33
CA ARG A 184 -8.58 20.00 -1.55
C ARG A 184 -8.79 19.26 -0.24
N TYR A 185 -7.96 18.26 -0.01
CA TYR A 185 -8.09 17.32 1.08
C TYR A 185 -6.89 17.37 2.01
N GLY A 186 -7.17 17.26 3.31
CA GLY A 186 -6.20 16.73 4.24
C GLY A 186 -6.21 15.22 4.09
N VAL A 187 -5.04 14.62 4.02
CA VAL A 187 -4.89 13.18 3.83
C VAL A 187 -4.18 12.60 5.04
N ARG A 188 -4.71 11.48 5.56
CA ARG A 188 -4.02 10.64 6.54
C ARG A 188 -3.87 9.24 5.97
N ILE A 189 -2.63 8.74 6.00
CA ILE A 189 -2.27 7.44 5.45
C ILE A 189 -1.78 6.58 6.61
N CYS A 190 -2.50 5.51 6.91
CA CYS A 190 -2.18 4.61 8.01
C CYS A 190 -1.85 3.22 7.49
N GLY A 191 -0.81 2.60 8.03
CA GLY A 191 -0.38 1.24 7.71
C GLY A 191 -0.15 0.40 8.96
N ARG A 192 -0.35 -0.92 8.84
CA ARG A 192 -0.06 -1.91 9.89
C ARG A 192 0.12 -3.30 9.30
N GLY A 193 0.64 -4.20 10.13
CA GLY A 193 0.86 -5.61 9.77
C GLY A 193 2.31 -5.88 9.35
N PHE A 194 3.22 -4.92 9.55
CA PHE A 194 4.58 -5.04 9.06
C PHE A 194 5.39 -5.99 9.94
N VAL A 195 6.00 -7.00 9.31
CA VAL A 195 6.76 -8.05 10.00
C VAL A 195 8.28 -7.80 10.06
N ASN A 196 8.82 -7.00 9.15
CA ASN A 196 10.24 -6.67 9.02
C ASN A 196 10.45 -5.47 8.07
N ARG A 197 11.70 -5.06 7.83
CA ARG A 197 12.04 -4.14 6.72
C ARG A 197 12.52 -4.93 5.50
N GLY A 198 12.25 -4.39 4.32
CA GLY A 198 12.69 -5.00 3.06
C GLY A 198 11.82 -6.17 2.66
N TRP A 199 12.42 -7.29 2.23
CA TRP A 199 11.68 -8.47 1.79
C TRP A 199 11.03 -9.21 2.96
N PRO A 200 9.70 -9.38 3.00
CA PRO A 200 9.03 -9.99 4.15
C PRO A 200 8.98 -11.52 4.13
N GLY A 201 9.72 -12.17 3.23
CA GLY A 201 9.69 -13.62 3.07
C GLY A 201 8.50 -14.14 2.26
N SER A 202 7.56 -13.26 1.91
CA SER A 202 6.36 -13.55 1.13
C SER A 202 6.02 -12.37 0.21
N ALA A 203 5.31 -12.64 -0.88
CA ALA A 203 4.71 -11.58 -1.70
C ALA A 203 3.38 -11.05 -1.10
N THR A 204 2.86 -11.69 -0.05
CA THR A 204 1.59 -11.34 0.61
C THR A 204 1.80 -11.26 2.13
N PRO A 205 2.60 -10.31 2.62
CA PRO A 205 2.94 -10.20 4.04
C PRO A 205 1.74 -9.88 4.95
N GLY A 206 0.63 -9.42 4.37
CA GLY A 206 -0.60 -9.13 5.11
C GLY A 206 -0.73 -7.68 5.57
N ASP A 207 0.05 -6.76 4.99
CA ASP A 207 -0.11 -5.33 5.32
C ASP A 207 -1.51 -4.85 4.95
N VAL A 208 -2.04 -3.99 5.82
CA VAL A 208 -3.30 -3.30 5.59
C VAL A 208 -3.05 -1.81 5.66
N TRP A 209 -3.55 -1.10 4.66
CA TRP A 209 -3.47 0.34 4.55
C TRP A 209 -4.84 0.99 4.57
N ARG A 210 -4.91 2.19 5.13
CA ARG A 210 -6.09 3.04 5.12
C ARG A 210 -5.70 4.47 4.78
N VAL A 211 -6.34 5.03 3.78
CA VAL A 211 -6.23 6.43 3.37
C VAL A 211 -7.52 7.12 3.76
N GLN A 212 -7.42 8.20 4.52
CA GLN A 212 -8.57 9.00 4.94
C GLN A 212 -8.41 10.41 4.40
N LEU A 213 -9.40 10.87 3.65
CA LEU A 213 -9.47 12.20 3.07
C LEU A 213 -10.57 13.00 3.79
N TRP A 214 -10.30 14.27 4.09
CA TRP A 214 -11.32 15.20 4.56
C TRP A 214 -11.09 16.59 3.96
N PRO A 215 -12.14 17.36 3.62
CA PRO A 215 -11.98 18.69 3.05
C PRO A 215 -11.10 19.58 3.95
N THR A 216 -10.13 20.27 3.34
CA THR A 216 -9.26 21.21 4.05
C THR A 216 -9.03 22.47 3.23
N ARG A 217 -8.92 23.60 3.93
CA ARG A 217 -8.39 24.85 3.35
C ARG A 217 -6.92 25.10 3.74
N ARG A 218 -6.37 24.23 4.59
CA ARG A 218 -5.01 24.38 5.13
C ARG A 218 -4.05 23.56 4.31
N ASN A 219 -2.90 24.13 3.99
CA ASN A 219 -1.73 23.34 3.57
C ASN A 219 -1.28 22.54 4.80
N LEU A 220 -1.39 21.23 4.72
CA LEU A 220 -0.85 20.33 5.72
C LEU A 220 0.57 19.95 5.27
N PRO A 221 1.60 20.19 6.09
CA PRO A 221 2.94 19.80 5.73
C PRO A 221 3.07 18.28 5.72
N ASP A 222 3.91 17.77 4.84
CA ASP A 222 4.31 16.36 4.83
C ASP A 222 4.93 15.99 6.17
N ARG A 223 4.32 15.02 6.84
CA ARG A 223 4.80 14.58 8.15
C ARG A 223 4.47 13.14 8.43
N ARG A 224 5.41 12.50 9.13
CA ARG A 224 5.25 11.18 9.73
C ARG A 224 4.85 11.34 11.18
N ILE A 225 3.58 11.04 11.47
CA ILE A 225 3.02 11.10 12.83
C ILE A 225 3.51 9.93 13.67
N ARG A 226 3.61 8.75 13.05
CA ARG A 226 4.08 7.52 13.72
C ARG A 226 4.90 6.71 12.73
N ALA A 227 6.06 6.25 13.19
CA ALA A 227 6.91 5.33 12.45
C ALA A 227 6.72 3.91 12.98
N TRP A 228 6.56 2.93 12.07
CA TRP A 228 6.68 1.53 12.47
C TRP A 228 8.09 1.27 13.01
N ARG A 229 8.16 0.49 14.09
CA ARG A 229 9.41 0.07 14.70
C ARG A 229 9.50 -1.45 14.59
N PRO A 230 10.65 -1.99 14.14
CA PRO A 230 10.85 -3.43 14.17
C PRO A 230 10.73 -3.94 15.61
N PRO A 231 10.20 -5.15 15.81
CA PRO A 231 10.26 -5.79 17.12
C PRO A 231 11.72 -5.88 17.57
N GLU A 232 11.97 -5.66 18.86
CA GLU A 232 13.31 -5.79 19.40
C GLU A 232 13.84 -7.22 19.20
N PRO A 233 15.14 -7.38 18.88
CA PRO A 233 15.74 -8.70 18.77
C PRO A 233 15.47 -9.55 20.02
N GLY A 234 14.75 -10.66 19.86
CA GLY A 234 14.43 -11.58 20.95
C GLY A 234 13.07 -11.38 21.63
N THR A 235 12.27 -10.39 21.24
CA THR A 235 10.92 -10.16 21.81
C THR A 235 9.77 -10.70 20.95
N GLY A 236 10.05 -11.08 19.71
CA GLY A 236 9.07 -11.69 18.82
C GLY A 236 8.92 -13.19 19.03
N PRO A 237 7.75 -13.79 18.72
CA PRO A 237 7.70 -15.23 18.49
C PRO A 237 8.72 -15.56 17.41
N VAL A 238 9.61 -16.50 17.70
CA VAL A 238 10.47 -17.11 16.67
C VAL A 238 9.52 -17.83 15.73
N LEU A 239 8.99 -17.11 14.73
CA LEU A 239 8.37 -17.77 13.60
C LEU A 239 9.49 -18.65 13.04
N PRO A 240 9.29 -19.96 12.91
CA PRO A 240 10.28 -20.79 12.27
C PRO A 240 10.51 -20.13 10.91
N ILE A 241 11.74 -19.66 10.68
CA ILE A 241 12.18 -19.27 9.35
C ILE A 241 11.85 -20.49 8.53
N ALA A 242 10.75 -20.43 7.77
CA ALA A 242 10.44 -21.46 6.81
C ALA A 242 11.67 -21.43 5.92
N GLN A 243 12.57 -22.39 6.13
CA GLN A 243 13.80 -22.47 5.36
C GLN A 243 13.31 -22.44 3.94
N ALA A 244 13.51 -21.30 3.27
CA ALA A 244 13.19 -21.16 1.87
C ALA A 244 14.03 -22.25 1.25
N ARG A 245 13.39 -23.40 0.94
CA ARG A 245 14.06 -24.50 0.31
C ARG A 245 14.54 -23.89 -0.98
N ARG A 246 15.84 -23.60 -1.02
CA ARG A 246 16.55 -23.18 -2.22
C ARG A 246 16.03 -24.14 -3.29
N PRO A 247 15.30 -23.66 -4.32
CA PRO A 247 14.79 -24.56 -5.33
C PRO A 247 16.01 -25.34 -5.80
N GLU A 248 15.99 -26.66 -5.57
CA GLU A 248 17.05 -27.54 -6.01
C GLU A 248 17.27 -27.19 -7.47
N GLN A 249 18.45 -26.64 -7.76
CA GLN A 249 18.94 -26.54 -9.12
C GLN A 249 19.01 -27.99 -9.60
N THR A 250 17.93 -28.45 -10.21
CA THR A 250 17.90 -29.67 -10.98
C THR A 250 18.84 -29.39 -12.12
N GLY A 251 20.10 -29.78 -11.92
CA GLY A 251 21.17 -29.67 -12.89
C GLY A 251 20.77 -30.46 -14.14
N LYS A 252 20.08 -29.79 -15.06
CA LYS A 252 19.95 -30.26 -16.42
C LYS A 252 21.31 -29.99 -17.07
N ALA A 253 22.16 -31.00 -17.04
CA ALA A 253 23.47 -30.98 -17.68
C ALA A 253 23.32 -30.42 -19.11
N ALA A 254 24.11 -29.39 -19.42
CA ALA A 254 24.20 -28.89 -20.78
C ALA A 254 24.71 -30.03 -21.69
N PRO A 255 24.14 -30.21 -22.90
CA PRO A 255 24.65 -31.19 -23.84
C PRO A 255 26.10 -30.86 -24.21
N GLN A 256 26.97 -31.86 -24.04
CA GLN A 256 28.38 -31.79 -24.38
C GLN A 256 28.52 -31.55 -25.90
N PRO A 257 29.32 -30.57 -26.35
CA PRO A 257 29.51 -30.35 -27.78
C PRO A 257 30.21 -31.57 -28.42
N PRO A 258 29.83 -31.96 -29.65
CA PRO A 258 30.39 -33.12 -30.32
C PRO A 258 31.90 -32.93 -30.54
N GLY A 259 32.67 -33.93 -30.12
CA GLY A 259 34.12 -33.95 -30.21
C GLY A 259 34.59 -33.84 -31.66
N ALA A 260 35.50 -32.91 -31.90
CA ALA A 260 36.25 -32.82 -33.15
C ALA A 260 37.17 -34.05 -33.29
N GLY A 261 36.75 -35.01 -34.11
CA GLY A 261 37.59 -36.10 -34.56
C GLY A 261 38.73 -35.55 -35.43
N ARG A 262 39.97 -35.70 -34.96
CA ARG A 262 41.15 -35.52 -35.80
C ARG A 262 41.42 -36.83 -36.56
N ARG A 263 41.42 -36.73 -37.89
CA ARG A 263 42.18 -37.60 -38.78
C ARG A 263 43.56 -37.02 -38.98
#